data_AF-A0A401X924-F1
#
_entry.id   AF-A0A401X924-F1
#
_cell.length_a   1.000
_cell.length_b   1.000
_cell.length_c   1.000
_cell.angle_alpha   90.00
_cell.angle_beta   90.00
_cell.angle_gamma   90.00
#
_symmetry.space_group_name_H-M   'P 1'
#
loop_
_entity.id
_entity.type
_entity.pdbx_description
1 polymer ?
#
loop_
_entity_poly.entity_id
_entity_poly.type
_entity_poly.pdbx_seq_one_letter_code
_entity_poly.pdbx_strand_id
1 'polypeptide(L)'
;MLDSGGESPEGRWSWLCPRPVSTLVLRQGVLKRDGVEIAQGTDVWSCIRAMLRPRSAEDLPFPGGVIGLASYEAGMRLERIASRHMSDEPELIAMLCDDFFAFDRLEKRLWWVSHSAAPVPEIPVVLDAEISRQGCTSG
;
A
#
# COMPACT_ATOMS: atom_id res chain seq x y z
N MET A 1 4.67 -1.31 -0.04
CA MET A 1 5.09 -2.30 0.97
C MET A 1 4.70 -1.76 2.34
N LEU A 2 4.18 -2.60 3.22
CA LEU A 2 4.06 -2.32 4.65
C LEU A 2 5.06 -3.20 5.37
N ASP A 3 5.95 -2.59 6.12
CA ASP A 3 6.91 -3.29 6.96
C ASP A 3 6.79 -2.78 8.38
N SER A 4 6.52 -3.68 9.32
CA SER A 4 6.37 -3.28 10.72
C SER A 4 7.70 -2.88 11.37
N GLY A 5 8.85 -3.28 10.79
CA GLY A 5 10.17 -3.01 11.36
C GLY A 5 10.40 -3.69 12.71
N GLY A 6 11.66 -3.73 13.17
CA GLY A 6 12.00 -4.21 14.51
C GLY A 6 11.92 -5.73 14.71
N GLU A 7 12.16 -6.15 15.96
CA GLU A 7 12.20 -7.56 16.42
C GLU A 7 11.05 -7.91 17.37
N SER A 8 10.12 -6.98 17.60
CA SER A 8 9.00 -7.22 18.52
C SER A 8 7.94 -8.14 17.89
N PRO A 9 7.05 -8.76 18.68
CA PRO A 9 5.96 -9.59 18.14
C PRO A 9 5.06 -8.86 17.14
N GLU A 10 4.86 -7.56 17.30
CA GLU A 10 4.11 -6.69 16.38
C GLU A 10 4.84 -6.53 15.03
N GLY A 11 6.17 -6.74 15.03
CA GLY A 11 7.07 -6.75 13.89
C GLY A 11 7.04 -8.04 13.04
N ARG A 12 6.21 -9.03 13.39
CA ARG A 12 6.20 -10.37 12.75
C ARG A 12 5.90 -10.33 11.26
N TRP A 13 5.01 -9.44 10.84
CA TRP A 13 4.43 -9.48 9.50
C TRP A 13 4.87 -8.28 8.64
N SER A 14 5.15 -8.57 7.37
CA SER A 14 5.33 -7.54 6.34
C SER A 14 4.47 -7.90 5.12
N TRP A 15 4.01 -6.89 4.39
CA TRP A 15 3.14 -7.06 3.23
C TRP A 15 3.68 -6.34 2.00
N LEU A 16 3.64 -7.00 0.86
CA LEU A 16 3.97 -6.41 -0.44
C LEU A 16 2.83 -6.68 -1.41
N CYS A 17 2.06 -5.64 -1.75
CA CYS A 17 1.14 -5.69 -2.88
C CYS A 17 1.88 -5.25 -4.15
N PRO A 18 2.18 -6.17 -5.09
CA PRO A 18 2.90 -5.82 -6.31
C PRO A 18 2.01 -5.08 -7.31
N ARG A 19 0.69 -5.32 -7.26
CA ARG A 19 -0.26 -4.73 -8.20
C ARG A 19 -1.60 -4.48 -7.49
N PRO A 20 -1.91 -3.22 -7.13
CA PRO A 20 -3.22 -2.92 -6.56
C PRO A 20 -4.32 -3.11 -7.62
N VAL A 21 -5.49 -3.56 -7.17
CA VAL A 21 -6.68 -3.76 -8.01
C VAL A 21 -7.29 -2.43 -8.44
N SER A 22 -7.26 -1.45 -7.55
CA SER A 22 -7.77 -0.10 -7.79
C SER A 22 -7.04 0.89 -6.90
N THR A 23 -6.93 2.12 -7.36
CA THR A 23 -6.26 3.23 -6.68
C THR A 23 -7.21 4.42 -6.56
N LEU A 24 -7.09 5.14 -5.46
CA LEU A 24 -7.83 6.37 -5.19
C LEU A 24 -6.83 7.43 -4.72
N VAL A 25 -6.81 8.57 -5.40
CA VAL A 25 -5.88 9.67 -5.10
C VAL A 25 -6.66 10.96 -4.96
N LEU A 26 -6.52 11.63 -3.81
CA LEU A 26 -6.99 12.98 -3.57
C LEU A 26 -5.79 13.92 -3.62
N ARG A 27 -5.79 14.86 -4.56
CA ARG A 27 -4.75 15.89 -4.67
C ARG A 27 -5.42 17.22 -4.99
N GLN A 28 -5.13 18.24 -4.17
CA GLN A 28 -5.68 19.60 -4.36
C GLN A 28 -7.21 19.60 -4.49
N GLY A 29 -7.90 18.80 -3.68
CA GLY A 29 -9.35 18.62 -3.73
C GLY A 29 -9.90 17.84 -4.94
N VAL A 30 -9.06 17.44 -5.90
CA VAL A 30 -9.45 16.61 -7.04
C VAL A 30 -9.29 15.14 -6.68
N LEU A 31 -10.40 14.41 -6.68
CA LEU A 31 -10.44 12.98 -6.40
C LEU A 31 -10.40 12.19 -7.71
N LYS A 32 -9.43 11.28 -7.84
CA LYS A 32 -9.30 10.38 -8.99
C LYS A 32 -9.32 8.93 -8.53
N ARG A 33 -10.06 8.09 -9.25
CA ARG A 33 -10.02 6.63 -9.13
C ARG A 33 -9.42 6.05 -10.40
N ASP A 34 -8.35 5.28 -10.28
CA ASP A 34 -7.67 4.65 -11.42
C ASP A 34 -7.30 5.66 -12.52
N GLY A 35 -6.90 6.86 -12.11
CA GLY A 35 -6.56 7.98 -12.99
C GLY A 35 -7.76 8.78 -13.53
N VAL A 36 -8.98 8.31 -13.33
CA VAL A 36 -10.22 8.96 -13.78
C VAL A 36 -10.79 9.85 -12.68
N GLU A 37 -11.07 11.10 -13.01
CA GLU A 37 -11.67 12.05 -12.07
C GLU A 37 -13.09 11.64 -11.67
N ILE A 38 -13.39 11.74 -10.37
CA ILE A 38 -14.70 11.51 -9.79
C ILE A 38 -15.39 12.87 -9.59
N ALA A 39 -16.73 12.86 -9.61
CA ALA A 39 -17.53 14.07 -9.41
C ALA A 39 -17.07 14.91 -8.20
N GLN A 40 -16.98 16.23 -8.40
CA GLN A 40 -16.59 17.16 -7.34
C GLN A 40 -17.52 17.06 -6.12
N GLY A 41 -16.94 17.24 -4.93
CA GLY A 41 -17.66 17.15 -3.66
C GLY A 41 -17.92 15.71 -3.18
N THR A 42 -17.50 14.68 -3.93
CA THR A 42 -17.58 13.29 -3.47
C THR A 42 -16.70 13.09 -2.23
N ASP A 43 -17.27 12.47 -1.19
CA ASP A 43 -16.56 12.13 0.04
C ASP A 43 -15.56 10.99 -0.19
N VAL A 44 -14.26 11.30 -0.08
CA VAL A 44 -13.16 10.34 -0.25
C VAL A 44 -13.27 9.13 0.68
N TRP A 45 -13.76 9.33 1.92
CA TRP A 45 -13.89 8.25 2.89
C TRP A 45 -14.99 7.25 2.49
N SER A 46 -16.06 7.75 1.89
CA SER A 46 -17.12 6.91 1.31
C SER A 46 -16.62 6.13 0.11
N CYS A 47 -15.77 6.72 -0.74
CA CYS A 47 -15.11 5.99 -1.82
C CYS A 47 -14.21 4.87 -1.30
N ILE A 48 -13.39 5.11 -0.27
CA ILE A 48 -12.54 4.08 0.36
C ILE A 48 -13.40 2.95 0.91
N ARG A 49 -14.48 3.27 1.65
CA ARG A 49 -15.42 2.26 2.17
C ARG A 49 -16.03 1.43 1.04
N ALA A 50 -16.39 2.05 -0.08
CA ALA A 50 -16.95 1.37 -1.24
C ALA A 50 -15.93 0.49 -2.00
N MET A 51 -14.63 0.68 -1.80
CA MET A 51 -13.58 -0.21 -2.33
C MET A 51 -13.43 -1.49 -1.51
N LEU A 52 -13.84 -1.48 -0.24
CA LEU A 52 -13.67 -2.63 0.65
C LEU A 52 -14.62 -3.77 0.27
N ARG A 53 -14.09 -4.99 0.26
CA ARG A 53 -14.87 -6.21 0.11
C ARG A 53 -15.27 -6.79 1.47
N PRO A 54 -16.33 -7.61 1.53
CA PRO A 54 -16.61 -8.42 2.71
C PRO A 54 -15.39 -9.28 3.07
N ARG A 55 -15.06 -9.34 4.36
CA ARG A 55 -13.92 -10.11 4.85
C ARG A 55 -14.33 -11.54 5.19
N SER A 56 -13.60 -12.53 4.68
CA SER A 56 -13.50 -13.86 5.27
C SER A 56 -12.71 -13.76 6.58
N ALA A 57 -13.10 -14.54 7.59
CA ALA A 57 -12.24 -14.75 8.75
C ALA A 57 -11.07 -15.63 8.30
N GLU A 58 -9.90 -15.02 8.15
CA GLU A 58 -8.64 -15.71 7.84
C GLU A 58 -7.67 -15.50 9.00
N ASP A 59 -6.74 -16.43 9.19
CA ASP A 59 -5.73 -16.41 10.27
C ASP A 59 -4.63 -15.33 10.06
N LEU A 60 -4.82 -14.41 9.11
CA LEU A 60 -3.87 -13.35 8.77
C LEU A 60 -4.27 -12.02 9.43
N PRO A 61 -3.31 -11.24 9.98
CA PRO A 61 -3.62 -9.93 10.56
C PRO A 61 -4.15 -8.92 9.53
N PHE A 62 -3.79 -9.11 8.26
CA PHE A 62 -4.33 -8.38 7.12
C PHE A 62 -4.57 -9.38 5.97
N PRO A 63 -5.84 -9.75 5.71
CA PRO A 63 -6.21 -10.67 4.64
C PRO A 63 -6.44 -9.96 3.29
N GLY A 64 -6.09 -8.68 3.19
CA GLY A 64 -6.39 -7.82 2.06
C GLY A 64 -7.31 -6.66 2.41
N GLY A 65 -7.40 -5.71 1.49
CA GLY A 65 -8.18 -4.48 1.65
C GLY A 65 -7.39 -3.24 1.27
N VAL A 66 -7.69 -2.11 1.90
CA VAL A 66 -7.09 -0.83 1.52
C VAL A 66 -5.81 -0.55 2.30
N ILE A 67 -4.71 -0.31 1.58
CA ILE A 67 -3.44 0.22 2.09
C ILE A 67 -3.25 1.62 1.50
N GLY A 68 -2.74 2.56 2.29
CA GLY A 68 -2.60 3.92 1.80
C GLY A 68 -1.83 4.84 2.72
N LEU A 69 -1.85 6.12 2.35
CA LEU A 69 -1.31 7.23 3.11
C LEU A 69 -2.39 8.32 3.18
N ALA A 70 -2.61 8.85 4.38
CA ALA A 70 -3.40 10.05 4.61
C ALA A 70 -2.47 11.13 5.14
N SER A 71 -2.42 12.26 4.45
CA SER A 71 -1.66 13.41 4.91
C SER A 71 -2.32 14.04 6.13
N TYR A 72 -1.57 14.88 6.83
CA TYR A 72 -2.12 15.65 7.94
C TYR A 72 -3.27 16.57 7.50
N GLU A 73 -3.16 17.13 6.29
CA GLU A 73 -4.19 17.99 5.69
C GLU A 73 -5.51 17.24 5.43
N ALA A 74 -5.45 15.94 5.09
CA ALA A 74 -6.65 15.12 4.96
C ALA A 74 -7.41 15.01 6.31
N GLY A 75 -6.69 14.86 7.41
CA GLY A 75 -7.26 14.87 8.76
C GLY A 75 -7.85 16.24 9.13
N MET A 76 -7.14 17.34 8.83
CA MET A 76 -7.65 18.69 9.07
C MET A 76 -8.96 18.96 8.32
N ARG A 77 -9.07 18.52 7.06
CA ARG A 77 -10.29 18.69 6.26
C ARG A 77 -11.46 17.89 6.82
N LEU A 78 -11.22 16.68 7.30
CA LEU A 78 -12.24 15.86 7.98
C LEU A 78 -12.82 16.62 9.20
N GLU A 79 -11.97 17.31 9.95
CA GLU A 79 -12.34 18.11 11.12
C GLU A 79 -12.74 19.57 10.81
N ARG A 80 -12.80 19.95 9.53
CA ARG A 80 -13.09 21.33 9.07
C ARG A 80 -12.11 22.40 9.61
N ILE A 81 -10.85 22.03 9.82
CA ILE A 81 -9.79 22.94 10.26
C ILE A 81 -9.14 23.59 9.04
N ALA A 82 -9.07 24.92 9.02
CA ALA A 82 -8.41 25.66 7.95
C ALA A 82 -6.88 25.57 8.06
N SER A 83 -6.21 25.21 6.96
CA SER A 83 -4.76 25.32 6.80
C SER A 83 -4.43 26.47 5.85
N ARG A 84 -3.33 27.17 6.12
CA ARG A 84 -2.74 28.16 5.19
C ARG A 84 -1.61 27.58 4.35
N HIS A 85 -1.14 26.38 4.72
CA HIS A 85 -0.13 25.66 3.96
C HIS A 85 -0.81 24.95 2.80
N MET A 86 -0.27 25.16 1.60
CA MET A 86 -0.63 24.42 0.41
C MET A 86 0.55 23.53 0.04
N SER A 87 0.34 22.22 0.06
CA SER A 87 1.28 21.25 -0.48
C SER A 87 0.84 20.82 -1.87
N ASP A 88 1.80 20.57 -2.75
CA ASP A 88 1.52 19.90 -4.02
C ASP A 88 1.36 18.39 -3.84
N GLU A 89 1.72 17.82 -2.68
CA GLU A 89 1.61 16.40 -2.39
C GLU A 89 0.16 15.90 -2.32
N PRO A 90 -0.10 14.61 -2.59
CA PRO A 90 -1.40 14.01 -2.36
C PRO A 90 -1.85 14.19 -0.91
N GLU A 91 -3.09 14.59 -0.76
CA GLU A 91 -3.76 14.62 0.53
C GLU A 91 -4.07 13.18 0.99
N LEU A 92 -4.43 12.31 0.04
CA LEU A 92 -4.71 10.92 0.30
C LEU A 92 -4.33 10.05 -0.90
N ILE A 93 -3.69 8.92 -0.63
CA ILE A 93 -3.53 7.79 -1.56
C ILE A 93 -4.10 6.55 -0.89
N ALA A 94 -4.97 5.83 -1.58
CA ALA A 94 -5.48 4.53 -1.16
C ALA A 94 -5.37 3.53 -2.31
N MET A 95 -4.99 2.31 -1.97
CA MET A 95 -4.80 1.20 -2.90
C MET A 95 -5.58 0.00 -2.38
N LEU A 96 -6.45 -0.58 -3.22
CA LEU A 96 -7.09 -1.86 -2.93
C LEU A 96 -6.10 -2.98 -3.25
N CYS A 97 -5.68 -3.69 -2.22
CA CYS A 97 -4.69 -4.77 -2.26
C CYS A 97 -5.38 -6.10 -1.94
N ASP A 98 -5.85 -6.79 -2.98
CA ASP A 98 -6.48 -8.11 -2.85
C ASP A 98 -5.49 -9.27 -3.11
N ASP A 99 -4.43 -8.99 -3.85
CA ASP A 99 -3.38 -9.94 -4.21
C ASP A 99 -2.02 -9.40 -3.70
N PHE A 100 -1.37 -10.14 -2.81
CA PHE A 100 -0.17 -9.67 -2.13
C PHE A 100 0.69 -10.80 -1.58
N PHE A 101 1.95 -10.48 -1.32
CA PHE A 101 2.85 -11.30 -0.54
C PHE A 101 2.73 -10.98 0.94
N ALA A 102 2.59 -12.01 1.77
CA ALA A 102 2.67 -11.91 3.22
C ALA A 102 3.95 -12.61 3.70
N PHE A 103 4.80 -11.84 4.38
CA PHE A 103 6.05 -12.32 4.96
C PHE A 103 5.82 -12.60 6.43
N ASP A 104 5.93 -13.88 6.83
CA ASP A 104 5.99 -14.27 8.23
C ASP A 104 7.46 -14.32 8.65
N ARG A 105 7.92 -13.28 9.35
CA ARG A 105 9.32 -13.18 9.78
C ARG A 105 9.64 -14.13 10.93
N LEU A 106 8.64 -14.56 11.71
CA LEU A 106 8.81 -15.49 12.81
C LEU A 106 9.00 -16.91 12.27
N GLU A 107 8.10 -17.37 11.40
CA GLU A 107 8.19 -18.70 10.79
C GLU A 107 9.14 -18.77 9.58
N LYS A 108 9.64 -17.61 9.11
CA LYS A 108 10.48 -17.46 7.91
C LYS A 108 9.81 -18.02 6.65
N ARG A 109 8.52 -17.68 6.48
CA ARG A 109 7.69 -18.15 5.37
C ARG A 109 7.18 -16.98 4.53
N LEU A 110 7.07 -17.21 3.24
CA LEU A 110 6.46 -16.29 2.29
C LEU A 110 5.20 -16.94 1.72
N TRP A 111 4.10 -16.20 1.77
CA TRP A 111 2.80 -16.62 1.24
C TRP A 111 2.38 -15.69 0.11
N TRP A 112 1.83 -16.28 -0.95
CA TRP A 112 1.03 -15.54 -1.92
C TRP A 112 -0.43 -15.65 -1.49
N VAL A 113 -1.03 -14.51 -1.15
CA VAL A 113 -2.43 -14.40 -0.77
C VAL A 113 -3.16 -13.76 -1.93
N SER A 114 -4.24 -14.39 -2.37
CA SER A 114 -5.04 -13.90 -3.49
C SER A 114 -6.52 -14.14 -3.24
N HIS A 115 -7.30 -13.06 -3.27
CA HIS A 115 -8.75 -13.14 -3.18
C HIS A 115 -9.39 -13.65 -4.49
N SER A 116 -8.70 -13.45 -5.63
CA SER A 116 -9.21 -13.79 -6.96
C SER A 116 -8.71 -15.15 -7.48
N ALA A 117 -7.96 -15.90 -6.66
CA ALA A 117 -7.20 -17.09 -7.07
C ALA A 117 -6.23 -16.79 -8.24
N ALA A 118 -5.68 -15.59 -8.28
CA ALA A 118 -4.64 -15.21 -9.23
C ALA A 118 -3.39 -16.09 -9.02
N PRO A 119 -2.69 -16.45 -10.11
CA PRO A 119 -1.44 -17.18 -9.99
C PRO A 119 -0.39 -16.34 -9.27
N VAL A 120 0.56 -17.03 -8.62
CA VAL A 120 1.74 -16.39 -8.04
C VAL A 120 2.46 -15.61 -9.15
N PRO A 121 2.75 -14.32 -8.99
CA PRO A 121 3.42 -13.54 -10.02
C PRO A 121 4.86 -14.03 -10.18
N GLU A 122 5.36 -14.00 -11.41
CA GLU A 122 6.77 -14.28 -11.69
C GLU A 122 7.63 -13.27 -10.93
N ILE A 123 8.51 -13.77 -10.07
CA ILE A 123 9.52 -12.97 -9.38
C ILE A 123 10.77 -13.02 -10.27
N PRO A 124 11.16 -11.92 -10.94
CA PRO A 124 12.38 -11.92 -11.71
C PRO A 124 13.55 -12.18 -10.75
N VAL A 125 14.25 -13.29 -10.98
CA VAL A 125 15.51 -13.58 -10.26
C VAL A 125 16.55 -12.60 -10.80
N VAL A 126 16.83 -11.55 -10.04
CA VAL A 126 18.02 -10.74 -10.30
C VAL A 126 19.21 -11.60 -9.85
N LEU A 127 19.84 -12.29 -10.79
CA LEU A 127 21.10 -12.98 -10.55
C LEU A 127 22.16 -11.93 -10.17
N ASP A 128 22.78 -12.12 -8.99
CA ASP A 128 23.84 -11.28 -8.42
C ASP A 128 25.10 -11.20 -9.32
N ALA A 129 25.03 -10.45 -10.43
CA ALA A 129 26.15 -10.31 -11.34
C ALA A 129 27.04 -9.07 -11.08
N GLU A 130 26.64 -8.11 -10.24
CA GLU A 130 27.33 -6.79 -10.24
C GLU A 130 27.68 -6.17 -8.87
N ILE A 131 27.67 -6.92 -7.76
CA ILE A 131 28.19 -6.37 -6.47
C ILE A 131 29.70 -6.65 -6.26
N SER A 132 30.35 -7.47 -7.09
CA SER A 132 31.75 -7.88 -6.85
C SER A 132 32.82 -7.24 -7.76
N ARG A 133 32.64 -6.01 -8.28
CA ARG A 133 33.68 -5.34 -9.12
C ARG A 133 34.10 -3.92 -8.69
N GLN A 134 33.92 -3.54 -7.43
CA GLN A 134 34.58 -2.33 -6.89
C GLN A 134 35.33 -2.65 -5.59
N GLY A 135 36.39 -3.43 -5.74
CA GLY A 135 37.40 -3.65 -4.71
C GLY A 135 38.75 -3.88 -5.39
N CYS A 136 39.76 -3.12 -4.98
CA CYS A 136 41.15 -3.10 -5.45
C CYS A 136 41.46 -2.39 -6.79
N THR A 137 41.72 -1.09 -6.68
CA THR A 137 42.95 -0.52 -7.26
C THR A 137 43.62 0.38 -6.22
N SER A 138 44.56 -0.19 -5.47
CA SER A 138 45.60 0.55 -4.77
C SER A 138 46.71 0.81 -5.78
N GLY A 139 47.09 2.07 -5.96
CA GLY A 139 48.27 2.53 -6.70
C GLY A 139 48.82 3.76 -6.02
#